data_AF-A0A8X8XKS3-F1
#
_entry.id   AF-A0A8X8XKS3-F1
#
_cell.length_a   1.000
_cell.length_b   1.000
_cell.length_c   1.000
_cell.angle_alpha   90.00
_cell.angle_beta   90.00
_cell.angle_gamma   90.00
#
_symmetry.space_group_name_H-M   'P 1'
#
loop_
_entity.id
_entity.type
_entity.pdbx_description
1 polymer ?
#
loop_
_entity_poly.entity_id
_entity_poly.type
_entity_poly.pdbx_seq_one_letter_code
_entity_poly.pdbx_strand_id
1 'polypeptide(L)'
;MGFSVCCSSSLWLNLNLTQQCRFIKIAGNQKRAEDLKITGNFRKAQTQSTRSICCKLQGTDFEERTSPAEVKKEIEKCYELIERLGRGVVYLGSARLGAEHPHFVRSFELAKGIASLLDATTWSGAGPGLMDAVTKGALEAGKPVGGFKIGKEAGQWTATDVHPYLPLDSYLMCRFFSARKHGLVDAGVRAVSSDRTAFVALPGGIGTLDEVFEVSALIQLERIGSMLPVPFLVMNYDSFYSKMLGFIDDCEGWGTVSKGEVTSLWRVCNTNAEALAYLAEYYGLPDTEGYMSIDQLGEDDKTVSSSVKIDVQ
;
A
#
# COMPACT_ATOMS: atom_id res chain seq x y z
N MET A 1 44.91 -20.05 43.94
CA MET A 1 46.33 -19.79 44.29
C MET A 1 47.06 -19.38 43.02
N GLY A 2 47.76 -18.22 43.03
CA GLY A 2 48.61 -17.64 41.96
C GLY A 2 47.83 -16.96 40.80
N PHE A 3 47.79 -15.63 40.61
CA PHE A 3 48.84 -14.68 40.15
C PHE A 3 49.59 -15.18 38.90
N SER A 4 49.97 -14.42 37.86
CA SER A 4 49.80 -13.01 37.44
C SER A 4 50.57 -12.87 36.11
N VAL A 5 50.03 -12.09 35.18
CA VAL A 5 50.67 -11.13 34.24
C VAL A 5 52.17 -11.32 33.88
N CYS A 6 52.50 -11.40 32.58
CA CYS A 6 53.30 -10.35 31.89
C CYS A 6 53.50 -10.56 30.37
N CYS A 7 53.14 -9.49 29.64
CA CYS A 7 53.71 -8.88 28.42
C CYS A 7 54.91 -9.53 27.70
N SER A 8 54.90 -9.51 26.35
CA SER A 8 55.99 -8.95 25.50
C SER A 8 55.65 -8.97 23.98
N SER A 9 55.46 -7.76 23.42
CA SER A 9 55.97 -7.20 22.15
C SER A 9 56.25 -8.04 20.88
N SER A 10 55.52 -7.65 19.80
CA SER A 10 55.94 -7.30 18.42
C SER A 10 56.62 -8.32 17.48
N LEU A 11 56.01 -8.63 16.32
CA LEU A 11 56.33 -8.09 14.96
C LEU A 11 55.61 -8.87 13.83
N TRP A 12 55.00 -8.11 12.90
CA TRP A 12 54.77 -8.32 11.46
C TRP A 12 54.69 -9.74 10.85
N LEU A 13 53.60 -10.04 10.11
CA LEU A 13 53.62 -10.15 8.64
C LEU A 13 52.20 -10.27 8.04
N ASN A 14 51.98 -9.54 6.94
CA ASN A 14 50.83 -9.63 6.05
C ASN A 14 50.79 -10.99 5.32
N LEU A 15 49.59 -11.56 5.15
CA LEU A 15 49.34 -12.61 4.16
C LEU A 15 48.10 -12.26 3.33
N ASN A 16 48.39 -11.98 2.06
CA ASN A 16 47.45 -11.92 0.94
C ASN A 16 47.31 -13.33 0.38
N LEU A 17 46.10 -13.85 0.20
CA LEU A 17 45.85 -15.04 -0.61
C LEU A 17 44.52 -14.92 -1.34
N THR A 18 44.66 -14.86 -2.65
CA THR A 18 43.69 -14.84 -3.75
C THR A 18 42.86 -16.12 -3.81
N GLN A 19 41.55 -16.01 -4.10
CA GLN A 19 40.79 -17.08 -4.74
C GLN A 19 39.68 -16.55 -5.67
N GLN A 20 39.48 -17.32 -6.74
CA GLN A 20 38.90 -17.01 -8.04
C GLN A 20 37.37 -16.99 -8.08
N CYS A 21 36.79 -16.08 -8.88
CA CYS A 21 35.39 -16.20 -9.35
C CYS A 21 35.34 -16.90 -10.72
N ARG A 22 34.60 -18.01 -10.80
CA ARG A 22 34.28 -18.74 -12.03
C ARG A 22 33.15 -18.02 -12.79
N PHE A 23 33.37 -17.72 -14.06
CA PHE A 23 32.30 -17.37 -15.01
C PHE A 23 31.85 -18.62 -15.78
N ILE A 24 30.56 -18.93 -15.73
CA ILE A 24 29.91 -19.97 -16.54
C ILE A 24 29.61 -19.37 -17.92
N LYS A 25 30.23 -19.92 -18.96
CA LYS A 25 29.87 -19.67 -20.37
C LYS A 25 28.82 -20.69 -20.79
N ILE A 26 27.66 -20.22 -21.25
CA ILE A 26 26.67 -21.04 -21.95
C ILE A 26 27.03 -21.02 -23.45
N ALA A 27 27.14 -22.21 -24.03
CA ALA A 27 27.54 -22.46 -25.41
C ALA A 27 26.43 -22.10 -26.40
N GLY A 28 26.82 -21.41 -27.49
CA GLY A 28 25.98 -21.15 -28.67
C GLY A 28 26.70 -21.65 -29.92
N ASN A 29 25.97 -22.43 -30.70
CA ASN A 29 26.41 -23.36 -31.74
C ASN A 29 27.05 -22.68 -32.97
N GLN A 30 28.09 -23.30 -33.53
CA GLN A 30 28.81 -22.84 -34.72
C GLN A 30 28.37 -23.65 -35.94
N LYS A 31 27.80 -23.00 -36.97
CA LYS A 31 27.79 -23.53 -38.35
C LYS A 31 27.98 -22.41 -39.38
N ARG A 32 29.12 -22.52 -40.08
CA ARG A 32 29.45 -22.13 -41.46
C ARG A 32 28.57 -21.06 -42.14
N ALA A 33 29.22 -19.97 -42.54
CA ALA A 33 28.90 -19.25 -43.76
C ALA A 33 30.21 -18.93 -44.50
N GLU A 34 30.18 -19.20 -45.80
CA GLU A 34 31.29 -19.23 -46.74
C GLU A 34 31.75 -17.83 -47.16
N ASP A 35 32.98 -17.79 -47.67
CA ASP A 35 33.67 -16.63 -48.22
C ASP A 35 32.85 -15.89 -49.29
N LEU A 36 32.67 -14.59 -49.10
CA LEU A 36 32.31 -13.66 -50.18
C LEU A 36 33.18 -12.40 -50.05
N LYS A 37 34.25 -12.38 -50.84
CA LYS A 37 35.04 -11.18 -51.12
C LYS A 37 34.19 -10.21 -51.93
N ILE A 38 33.89 -9.06 -51.37
CA ILE A 38 33.48 -7.87 -52.13
C ILE A 38 34.43 -6.73 -51.75
N THR A 39 35.23 -6.34 -52.73
CA THR A 39 36.08 -5.16 -52.76
C THR A 39 35.22 -3.90 -52.85
N GLY A 40 35.48 -2.92 -51.98
CA GLY A 40 34.75 -1.64 -52.00
C GLY A 40 35.51 -0.55 -51.27
N ASN A 41 36.35 0.16 -52.02
CA ASN A 41 37.04 1.36 -51.56
C ASN A 41 36.03 2.51 -51.51
N PHE A 42 35.66 3.01 -50.33
CA PHE A 42 34.79 4.18 -50.22
C PHE A 42 35.34 5.25 -49.27
N ARG A 43 35.31 6.47 -49.81
CA ARG A 43 35.90 7.72 -49.34
C ARG A 43 35.28 8.19 -48.02
N LYS A 44 36.08 8.90 -47.22
CA LYS A 44 35.61 9.74 -46.11
C LYS A 44 34.49 10.67 -46.59
N ALA A 45 33.28 10.46 -46.11
CA ALA A 45 32.20 11.44 -46.16
C ALA A 45 31.98 11.96 -44.74
N GLN A 46 32.19 13.27 -44.56
CA GLN A 46 31.71 14.00 -43.41
C GLN A 46 30.18 13.94 -43.41
N THR A 47 29.58 13.52 -42.30
CA THR A 47 28.14 13.62 -42.09
C THR A 47 27.84 14.46 -40.86
N GLN A 48 26.97 15.43 -41.11
CA GLN A 48 26.55 16.50 -40.24
C GLN A 48 25.81 15.98 -39.00
N SER A 49 26.06 16.66 -37.89
CA SER A 49 25.35 16.54 -36.62
C SER A 49 23.84 16.68 -36.83
N THR A 50 23.12 15.57 -36.73
CA THR A 50 21.69 15.58 -36.46
C THR A 50 21.54 15.52 -34.94
N ARG A 51 21.10 16.63 -34.34
CA ARG A 51 20.64 16.65 -32.94
C ARG A 51 19.46 15.71 -32.83
N SER A 52 19.69 14.48 -32.35
CA SER A 52 18.60 13.69 -31.82
C SER A 52 18.20 14.35 -30.49
N ILE A 53 16.97 14.83 -30.45
CA ILE A 53 16.30 15.13 -29.19
C ILE A 53 16.04 13.76 -28.57
N CYS A 54 17.01 13.28 -27.80
CA CYS A 54 16.81 12.14 -26.93
C CYS A 54 15.89 12.63 -25.82
N CYS A 55 14.59 12.35 -25.95
CA CYS A 55 13.68 12.35 -24.81
C CYS A 55 14.31 11.44 -23.77
N LYS A 56 14.90 12.05 -22.73
CA LYS A 56 15.28 11.35 -21.52
C LYS A 56 13.99 10.77 -20.95
N LEU A 57 13.70 9.52 -21.27
CA LEU A 57 12.98 8.65 -20.35
C LEU A 57 13.82 8.72 -19.07
N GLN A 58 13.36 9.50 -18.10
CA GLN A 58 13.90 9.47 -16.75
C GLN A 58 13.61 8.07 -16.23
N GLY A 59 14.56 7.15 -16.46
CA GLY A 59 14.69 5.99 -15.60
C GLY A 59 14.94 6.56 -14.22
N THR A 60 13.96 6.46 -13.35
CA THR A 60 14.17 6.63 -11.92
C THR A 60 15.07 5.47 -11.53
N ASP A 61 16.38 5.77 -11.46
CA ASP A 61 17.38 4.85 -10.96
C ASP A 61 16.89 4.33 -9.62
N PHE A 62 16.84 2.99 -9.47
CA PHE A 62 16.74 2.41 -8.14
C PHE A 62 18.04 2.78 -7.43
N GLU A 63 18.00 3.87 -6.67
CA GLU A 63 19.16 4.29 -5.88
C GLU A 63 19.60 3.11 -5.02
N GLU A 64 20.88 2.76 -5.13
CA GLU A 64 21.48 1.68 -4.36
C GLU A 64 21.28 1.98 -2.87
N ARG A 65 20.95 0.96 -2.07
CA ARG A 65 20.82 1.13 -0.62
C ARG A 65 22.21 1.40 -0.05
N THR A 66 22.44 2.63 0.41
CA THR A 66 23.77 3.03 0.88
C THR A 66 23.94 2.83 2.39
N SER A 67 22.86 2.96 3.18
CA SER A 67 22.93 2.82 4.64
C SER A 67 21.57 2.50 5.29
N PRO A 68 21.52 1.68 6.36
CA PRO A 68 20.31 1.50 7.17
C PRO A 68 19.80 2.80 7.80
N ALA A 69 20.66 3.81 7.98
CA ALA A 69 20.27 5.11 8.53
C ALA A 69 19.25 5.85 7.65
N GLU A 70 19.25 5.60 6.34
CA GLU A 70 18.29 6.20 5.42
C GLU A 70 16.87 5.68 5.66
N VAL A 71 16.73 4.37 5.91
CA VAL A 71 15.45 3.74 6.25
C VAL A 71 14.96 4.27 7.59
N LYS A 72 15.85 4.37 8.60
CA LYS A 72 15.53 4.94 9.91
C LYS A 72 14.96 6.36 9.77
N LYS A 73 15.64 7.22 9.01
CA LYS A 73 15.21 8.60 8.76
C LYS A 73 13.85 8.68 8.07
N GLU A 74 13.54 7.74 7.19
CA GLU A 74 12.23 7.70 6.53
C GLU A 74 11.13 7.23 7.49
N ILE A 75 11.42 6.26 8.36
CA ILE A 75 10.49 5.85 9.43
C ILE A 75 10.23 7.00 10.41
N GLU A 76 11.26 7.77 10.79
CA GLU A 76 11.10 8.97 11.64
C GLU A 76 10.11 9.97 11.01
N LYS A 77 10.20 10.21 9.69
CA LYS A 77 9.24 11.06 8.97
C LYS A 77 7.82 10.47 8.93
N CYS A 78 7.68 9.14 8.89
CA CYS A 78 6.38 8.51 9.00
C CYS A 78 5.74 8.83 10.35
N TYR A 79 6.49 8.71 11.45
CA TYR A 79 6.03 9.09 12.79
C TYR A 79 5.60 10.56 12.87
N GLU A 80 6.44 11.48 12.39
CA GLU A 80 6.13 12.92 12.39
C GLU A 80 4.81 13.24 11.64
N LEU A 81 4.55 12.54 10.52
CA LEU A 81 3.31 12.69 9.77
C LEU A 81 2.09 12.17 10.56
N ILE A 82 2.24 11.01 11.20
CA ILE A 82 1.16 10.36 11.97
C ILE A 82 0.85 11.16 13.24
N GLU A 83 1.86 11.65 13.96
CA GLU A 83 1.67 12.49 15.14
C GLU A 83 0.92 13.77 14.80
N ARG A 84 1.17 14.34 13.63
CA ARG A 84 0.51 15.56 13.17
C ARG A 84 -0.93 15.34 12.71
N LEU A 85 -1.18 14.28 11.93
CA LEU A 85 -2.51 14.00 11.38
C LEU A 85 -3.39 13.17 12.32
N GLY A 86 -2.81 12.55 13.33
CA GLY A 86 -3.49 11.59 14.21
C GLY A 86 -3.62 10.19 13.59
N ARG A 87 -3.62 9.18 14.45
CA ARG A 87 -3.95 7.80 14.08
C ARG A 87 -5.42 7.67 13.74
N GLY A 88 -5.77 6.66 12.95
CA GLY A 88 -7.15 6.46 12.54
C GLY A 88 -7.37 5.18 11.75
N VAL A 89 -8.11 5.27 10.66
CA VAL A 89 -8.52 4.10 9.88
C VAL A 89 -7.64 3.93 8.66
N VAL A 90 -6.98 2.77 8.58
CA VAL A 90 -6.06 2.41 7.51
C VAL A 90 -6.77 1.51 6.50
N TYR A 91 -6.84 1.96 5.25
CA TYR A 91 -7.46 1.23 4.16
C TYR A 91 -6.41 0.62 3.23
N LEU A 92 -6.54 -0.68 3.00
CA LEU A 92 -5.69 -1.47 2.12
C LEU A 92 -6.53 -1.89 0.92
N GLY A 93 -6.14 -1.57 -0.32
CA GLY A 93 -7.02 -1.82 -1.47
C GLY A 93 -6.34 -1.73 -2.84
N SER A 94 -7.05 -2.19 -3.86
CA SER A 94 -6.53 -2.24 -5.23
C SER A 94 -6.20 -0.86 -5.79
N ALA A 95 -5.00 -0.70 -6.33
CA ALA A 95 -4.61 0.45 -7.15
C ALA A 95 -5.25 0.47 -8.56
N ARG A 96 -5.99 -0.58 -8.94
CA ARG A 96 -6.43 -0.82 -10.33
C ARG A 96 -7.94 -0.64 -10.55
N LEU A 97 -8.73 -0.62 -9.49
CA LEU A 97 -10.19 -0.49 -9.59
C LEU A 97 -10.55 1.01 -9.58
N GLY A 98 -10.72 1.60 -10.77
CA GLY A 98 -11.01 3.02 -10.96
C GLY A 98 -12.47 3.40 -10.66
N ALA A 99 -12.80 4.68 -10.86
CA ALA A 99 -14.08 5.29 -10.47
C ALA A 99 -15.33 4.58 -11.00
N GLU A 100 -15.26 4.00 -12.20
CA GLU A 100 -16.37 3.27 -12.84
C GLU A 100 -16.64 1.89 -12.22
N HIS A 101 -15.74 1.37 -11.39
CA HIS A 101 -15.89 0.05 -10.79
C HIS A 101 -16.83 0.09 -9.57
N PRO A 102 -17.80 -0.83 -9.41
CA PRO A 102 -18.72 -0.82 -8.27
C PRO A 102 -18.04 -0.80 -6.90
N HIS A 103 -16.90 -1.49 -6.78
CA HIS A 103 -16.12 -1.49 -5.54
C HIS A 103 -15.50 -0.13 -5.22
N PHE A 104 -15.22 0.73 -6.21
CA PHE A 104 -14.76 2.09 -5.97
C PHE A 104 -15.84 2.89 -5.25
N VAL A 105 -17.07 2.89 -5.80
CA VAL A 105 -18.22 3.60 -5.20
C VAL A 105 -18.51 3.08 -3.80
N ARG A 106 -18.55 1.75 -3.61
CA ARG A 106 -18.74 1.16 -2.28
C ARG A 106 -17.62 1.56 -1.30
N SER A 107 -16.36 1.61 -1.74
CA SER A 107 -15.23 2.01 -0.89
C SER A 107 -15.24 3.48 -0.53
N PHE A 108 -15.68 4.35 -1.46
CA PHE A 108 -15.89 5.77 -1.22
C PHE A 108 -16.95 5.98 -0.13
N GLU A 109 -18.13 5.36 -0.27
CA GLU A 109 -19.21 5.49 0.71
C GLU A 109 -18.84 4.88 2.06
N LEU A 110 -18.11 3.75 2.06
CA LEU A 110 -17.61 3.14 3.29
C LEU A 110 -16.70 4.11 4.04
N ALA A 111 -15.72 4.71 3.35
CA ALA A 111 -14.77 5.62 3.97
C ALA A 111 -15.44 6.90 4.47
N LYS A 112 -16.39 7.45 3.71
CA LYS A 112 -17.21 8.59 4.14
C LYS A 112 -17.97 8.30 5.43
N GLY A 113 -18.63 7.13 5.48
CA GLY A 113 -19.37 6.68 6.66
C GLY A 113 -18.47 6.45 7.87
N ILE A 114 -17.36 5.73 7.71
CA ILE A 114 -16.44 5.42 8.80
C ILE A 114 -15.75 6.69 9.33
N ALA A 115 -15.31 7.59 8.44
CA ALA A 115 -14.68 8.84 8.83
C ALA A 115 -15.66 9.72 9.64
N SER A 116 -16.92 9.77 9.24
CA SER A 116 -17.98 10.47 9.99
C SER A 116 -18.27 9.82 11.34
N LEU A 117 -18.35 8.48 11.38
CA LEU A 117 -18.67 7.70 12.57
C LEU A 117 -17.57 7.79 13.64
N LEU A 118 -16.31 7.61 13.24
CA LEU A 118 -15.18 7.50 14.16
C LEU A 118 -14.51 8.82 14.48
N ASP A 119 -14.80 9.87 13.71
CA ASP A 119 -14.12 11.17 13.81
C ASP A 119 -12.59 11.03 13.78
N ALA A 120 -12.11 10.21 12.83
CA ALA A 120 -10.71 9.79 12.77
C ALA A 120 -10.12 10.03 11.37
N THR A 121 -8.78 10.14 11.34
CA THR A 121 -8.03 10.32 10.10
C THR A 121 -8.11 9.08 9.23
N THR A 122 -8.33 9.27 7.93
CA THR A 122 -8.30 8.19 6.95
C THR A 122 -6.92 8.06 6.34
N TRP A 123 -6.34 6.87 6.43
CA TRP A 123 -5.00 6.54 5.95
C TRP A 123 -5.06 5.56 4.78
N SER A 124 -4.25 5.79 3.75
CA SER A 124 -4.10 4.85 2.63
C SER A 124 -2.68 4.89 2.04
N GLY A 125 -2.43 4.08 1.01
CA GLY A 125 -1.20 4.20 0.21
C GLY A 125 -1.13 5.46 -0.66
N ALA A 126 -2.14 6.36 -0.61
CA ALA A 126 -2.24 7.59 -1.40
C ALA A 126 -2.01 7.37 -2.92
N GLY A 127 -2.49 6.24 -3.41
CA GLY A 127 -2.43 5.79 -4.79
C GLY A 127 -3.76 5.93 -5.52
N PRO A 128 -3.82 5.54 -6.81
CA PRO A 128 -5.07 5.46 -7.55
C PRO A 128 -5.97 4.32 -7.05
N GLY A 129 -7.13 4.16 -7.70
CA GLY A 129 -8.04 3.04 -7.44
C GLY A 129 -8.77 3.17 -6.11
N LEU A 130 -8.85 2.09 -5.34
CA LEU A 130 -9.58 2.11 -4.07
C LEU A 130 -8.92 3.00 -3.00
N MET A 131 -7.61 3.24 -3.08
CA MET A 131 -6.93 4.22 -2.23
C MET A 131 -7.41 5.65 -2.49
N ASP A 132 -7.69 5.98 -3.76
CA ASP A 132 -8.28 7.26 -4.16
C ASP A 132 -9.75 7.34 -3.72
N ALA A 133 -10.51 6.24 -3.84
CA ALA A 133 -11.89 6.17 -3.38
C ALA A 133 -12.03 6.52 -1.90
N VAL A 134 -11.22 5.89 -1.02
CA VAL A 134 -11.31 6.13 0.42
C VAL A 134 -10.83 7.53 0.81
N THR A 135 -9.81 8.04 0.12
CA THR A 135 -9.31 9.41 0.32
C THR A 135 -10.41 10.41 0.00
N LYS A 136 -11.08 10.26 -1.15
CA LYS A 136 -12.20 11.11 -1.55
C LYS A 136 -13.38 11.00 -0.59
N GLY A 137 -13.72 9.79 -0.14
CA GLY A 137 -14.82 9.58 0.81
C GLY A 137 -14.60 10.31 2.13
N ALA A 138 -13.37 10.24 2.67
CA ALA A 138 -13.02 10.94 3.90
C ALA A 138 -12.98 12.47 3.74
N LEU A 139 -12.48 12.97 2.61
CA LEU A 139 -12.52 14.41 2.29
C LEU A 139 -13.97 14.92 2.16
N GLU A 140 -14.87 14.14 1.55
CA GLU A 140 -16.30 14.45 1.46
C GLU A 140 -16.96 14.50 2.85
N ALA A 141 -16.50 13.69 3.80
CA ALA A 141 -16.91 13.74 5.20
C ALA A 141 -16.29 14.92 5.98
N GLY A 142 -15.44 15.73 5.35
CA GLY A 142 -14.73 16.83 6.00
C GLY A 142 -13.70 16.38 7.03
N LYS A 143 -13.16 15.15 6.91
CA LYS A 143 -12.20 14.57 7.85
C LYS A 143 -10.78 14.56 7.30
N PRO A 144 -9.75 14.52 8.17
CA PRO A 144 -8.36 14.50 7.73
C PRO A 144 -8.01 13.24 6.94
N VAL A 145 -7.08 13.38 6.00
CA VAL A 145 -6.54 12.28 5.21
C VAL A 145 -5.02 12.26 5.26
N GLY A 146 -4.48 11.07 5.41
CA GLY A 146 -3.06 10.77 5.46
C GLY A 146 -2.68 9.71 4.43
N GLY A 147 -1.41 9.68 3.99
CA GLY A 147 -0.97 8.53 3.21
C GLY A 147 0.52 8.38 2.96
N PHE A 148 0.88 7.18 2.53
CA PHE A 148 2.26 6.78 2.26
C PHE A 148 2.38 6.29 0.82
N LYS A 149 2.84 7.18 -0.06
CA LYS A 149 3.04 6.89 -1.49
C LYS A 149 4.30 6.08 -1.72
N ILE A 150 4.36 5.43 -2.89
CA ILE A 150 5.59 4.79 -3.40
C ILE A 150 5.75 5.10 -4.88
N GLY A 151 6.99 5.21 -5.36
CA GLY A 151 7.26 5.67 -6.73
C GLY A 151 6.75 4.74 -7.84
N LYS A 152 6.49 3.47 -7.55
CA LYS A 152 5.94 2.51 -8.53
C LYS A 152 4.72 1.80 -7.98
N GLU A 153 3.59 1.99 -8.64
CA GLU A 153 2.30 1.45 -8.22
C GLU A 153 1.50 0.91 -9.41
N ALA A 154 0.76 -0.18 -9.21
CA ALA A 154 0.04 -0.92 -10.25
C ALA A 154 0.88 -1.39 -11.47
N GLY A 155 2.21 -1.25 -11.44
CA GLY A 155 3.12 -1.54 -12.55
C GLY A 155 3.60 -0.30 -13.30
N GLN A 156 3.13 0.89 -12.92
CA GLN A 156 3.47 2.18 -13.52
C GLN A 156 4.28 3.03 -12.55
N TRP A 157 5.23 3.80 -13.07
CA TRP A 157 5.93 4.81 -12.29
C TRP A 157 5.02 6.03 -12.11
N THR A 158 5.05 6.62 -10.93
CA THR A 158 4.37 7.89 -10.68
C THR A 158 4.99 8.95 -11.58
N ALA A 159 4.17 9.63 -12.39
CA ALA A 159 4.65 10.69 -13.28
C ALA A 159 5.26 11.87 -12.51
N THR A 160 4.81 12.07 -11.27
CA THR A 160 5.28 13.10 -10.34
C THR A 160 5.32 12.55 -8.93
N ASP A 161 6.23 13.07 -8.10
CA ASP A 161 6.23 12.80 -6.65
C ASP A 161 5.09 13.52 -5.90
N VAL A 162 4.35 14.37 -6.62
CA VAL A 162 3.24 15.16 -6.10
C VAL A 162 1.91 14.42 -6.29
N HIS A 163 1.08 14.40 -5.25
CA HIS A 163 -0.29 13.86 -5.33
C HIS A 163 -1.19 14.82 -6.11
N PRO A 164 -2.14 14.34 -6.95
CA PRO A 164 -2.91 15.22 -7.83
C PRO A 164 -3.72 16.33 -7.15
N TYR A 165 -4.19 16.10 -5.92
CA TYR A 165 -5.06 17.03 -5.20
C TYR A 165 -4.86 17.09 -3.68
N LEU A 166 -3.96 16.26 -3.11
CA LEU A 166 -3.70 16.31 -1.67
C LEU A 166 -2.61 17.33 -1.39
N PRO A 167 -2.69 18.07 -0.28
CA PRO A 167 -1.63 18.99 0.09
C PRO A 167 -0.37 18.18 0.45
N LEU A 168 0.81 18.77 0.22
CA LEU A 168 2.11 18.10 0.39
C LEU A 168 2.35 17.60 1.81
N ASP A 169 1.65 18.17 2.78
CA ASP A 169 1.76 17.84 4.18
C ASP A 169 0.71 16.80 4.63
N SER A 170 -0.09 16.25 3.72
CA SER A 170 -1.00 15.11 4.00
C SER A 170 -0.39 13.75 3.68
N TYR A 171 0.78 13.67 3.03
CA TYR A 171 1.35 12.39 2.65
C TYR A 171 2.87 12.42 2.61
N LEU A 172 3.47 11.23 2.65
CA LEU A 172 4.91 11.04 2.47
C LEU A 172 5.16 10.16 1.23
N MET A 173 6.09 10.59 0.37
CA MET A 173 6.63 9.71 -0.68
C MET A 173 7.71 8.84 -0.07
N CYS A 174 7.42 7.55 0.10
CA CYS A 174 8.37 6.59 0.63
C CYS A 174 9.23 6.01 -0.49
N ARG A 175 10.55 6.08 -0.30
CA ARG A 175 11.53 5.38 -1.14
C ARG A 175 11.66 3.92 -0.70
N PHE A 176 11.52 3.65 0.60
CA PHE A 176 11.67 2.32 1.17
C PHE A 176 10.32 1.69 1.47
N PHE A 177 10.05 0.55 0.84
CA PHE A 177 8.82 -0.20 1.09
C PHE A 177 8.64 -0.59 2.57
N SER A 178 9.74 -0.86 3.29
CA SER A 178 9.70 -1.13 4.73
C SER A 178 9.25 0.08 5.55
N ALA A 179 9.64 1.31 5.16
CA ALA A 179 9.20 2.52 5.85
C ALA A 179 7.71 2.81 5.56
N ARG A 180 7.26 2.57 4.32
CA ARG A 180 5.84 2.63 3.94
C ARG A 180 4.98 1.68 4.78
N LYS A 181 5.39 0.41 4.87
CA LYS A 181 4.72 -0.62 5.69
C LYS A 181 4.64 -0.19 7.15
N HIS A 182 5.75 0.25 7.71
CA HIS A 182 5.81 0.75 9.09
C HIS A 182 4.84 1.91 9.32
N GLY A 183 4.82 2.90 8.40
CA GLY A 183 3.91 4.03 8.49
C GLY A 183 2.44 3.62 8.44
N LEU A 184 2.07 2.72 7.52
CA LEU A 184 0.68 2.22 7.43
C LEU A 184 0.26 1.47 8.70
N VAL A 185 1.13 0.65 9.27
CA VAL A 185 0.84 -0.04 10.54
C VAL A 185 0.71 0.95 11.69
N ASP A 186 1.68 1.85 11.87
CA ASP A 186 1.66 2.80 12.99
C ASP A 186 0.48 3.77 12.94
N ALA A 187 0.00 4.12 11.74
CA ALA A 187 -1.19 4.93 11.54
C ALA A 187 -2.49 4.31 12.09
N GLY A 188 -2.55 2.98 12.20
CA GLY A 188 -3.70 2.23 12.73
C GLY A 188 -3.52 1.77 14.18
N VAL A 189 -2.37 2.06 14.81
CA VAL A 189 -2.09 1.65 16.20
C VAL A 189 -3.05 2.29 17.18
N ARG A 190 -3.50 1.51 18.17
CA ARG A 190 -4.37 1.97 19.24
C ARG A 190 -3.63 2.00 20.58
N ALA A 191 -3.21 3.19 20.99
CA ALA A 191 -2.40 3.38 22.19
C ALA A 191 -3.26 3.67 23.43
N VAL A 192 -4.34 4.43 23.28
CA VAL A 192 -5.24 4.82 24.38
C VAL A 192 -6.70 4.57 24.04
N SER A 193 -7.58 4.53 25.05
CA SER A 193 -8.98 4.15 24.87
C SER A 193 -9.78 5.12 24.00
N SER A 194 -9.38 6.39 23.95
CA SER A 194 -9.95 7.44 23.10
C SER A 194 -9.59 7.28 21.62
N ASP A 195 -8.56 6.50 21.28
CA ASP A 195 -8.18 6.26 19.90
C ASP A 195 -9.28 5.44 19.19
N ARG A 196 -9.75 5.95 18.06
CA ARG A 196 -10.67 5.29 17.14
C ARG A 196 -9.90 4.89 15.88
N THR A 197 -9.37 3.68 15.86
CA THR A 197 -8.50 3.18 14.78
C THR A 197 -9.00 1.85 14.22
N ALA A 198 -8.82 1.60 12.94
CA ALA A 198 -9.21 0.32 12.37
C ALA A 198 -8.36 0.01 11.15
N PHE A 199 -8.24 -1.27 10.82
CA PHE A 199 -7.75 -1.69 9.52
C PHE A 199 -8.93 -2.15 8.67
N VAL A 200 -8.94 -1.79 7.40
CA VAL A 200 -10.00 -2.18 6.45
C VAL A 200 -9.36 -2.72 5.19
N ALA A 201 -9.51 -4.02 4.97
CA ALA A 201 -9.10 -4.70 3.75
C ALA A 201 -10.21 -4.60 2.70
N LEU A 202 -9.97 -3.80 1.67
CA LEU A 202 -10.79 -3.68 0.48
C LEU A 202 -10.28 -4.60 -0.62
N PRO A 203 -11.13 -5.05 -1.56
CA PRO A 203 -10.72 -5.91 -2.67
C PRO A 203 -9.48 -5.43 -3.41
N GLY A 204 -8.51 -6.33 -3.54
CA GLY A 204 -7.11 -5.97 -3.76
C GLY A 204 -6.27 -7.06 -4.40
N GLY A 205 -5.07 -6.66 -4.85
CA GLY A 205 -4.09 -7.57 -5.46
C GLY A 205 -2.99 -7.98 -4.48
N ILE A 206 -1.83 -8.40 -5.01
CA ILE A 206 -0.67 -8.83 -4.21
C ILE A 206 -0.25 -7.81 -3.15
N GLY A 207 -0.19 -6.51 -3.51
CA GLY A 207 0.18 -5.47 -2.54
C GLY A 207 -0.80 -5.38 -1.38
N THR A 208 -2.10 -5.44 -1.66
CA THR A 208 -3.13 -5.47 -0.62
C THR A 208 -3.03 -6.72 0.24
N LEU A 209 -2.82 -7.89 -0.37
CA LEU A 209 -2.67 -9.15 0.37
C LEU A 209 -1.42 -9.16 1.26
N ASP A 210 -0.31 -8.57 0.80
CA ASP A 210 0.91 -8.41 1.60
C ASP A 210 0.64 -7.57 2.86
N GLU A 211 -0.05 -6.43 2.72
CA GLU A 211 -0.43 -5.59 3.86
C GLU A 211 -1.46 -6.28 4.77
N VAL A 212 -2.44 -6.98 4.20
CA VAL A 212 -3.46 -7.74 4.97
C VAL A 212 -2.81 -8.81 5.85
N PHE A 213 -1.94 -9.65 5.27
CA PHE A 213 -1.28 -10.71 6.01
C PHE A 213 -0.22 -10.17 6.98
N GLU A 214 0.41 -9.03 6.69
CA GLU A 214 1.29 -8.36 7.66
C GLU A 214 0.50 -7.90 8.89
N VAL A 215 -0.63 -7.21 8.70
CA VAL A 215 -1.49 -6.79 9.83
C VAL A 215 -1.99 -8.01 10.61
N SER A 216 -2.47 -9.05 9.93
CA SER A 216 -2.89 -10.30 10.58
C SER A 216 -1.77 -10.91 11.43
N ALA A 217 -0.56 -11.03 10.88
CA ALA A 217 0.58 -11.59 11.59
C ALA A 217 0.97 -10.71 12.80
N LEU A 218 0.92 -9.39 12.67
CA LEU A 218 1.22 -8.47 13.77
C LEU A 218 0.19 -8.54 14.90
N ILE A 219 -1.10 -8.74 14.58
CA ILE A 219 -2.16 -8.97 15.58
C ILE A 219 -1.93 -10.33 16.25
N GLN A 220 -1.75 -11.38 15.46
CA GLN A 220 -1.53 -12.75 15.93
C GLN A 220 -0.33 -12.86 16.88
N LEU A 221 0.77 -12.15 16.56
CA LEU A 221 2.00 -12.19 17.35
C LEU A 221 1.98 -11.20 18.54
N GLU A 222 0.92 -10.42 18.71
CA GLU A 222 0.87 -9.32 19.69
C GLU A 222 2.05 -8.34 19.51
N ARG A 223 2.33 -7.99 18.25
CA ARG A 223 3.44 -7.11 17.82
C ARG A 223 3.01 -5.91 17.01
N ILE A 224 1.71 -5.68 16.86
CA ILE A 224 1.18 -4.48 16.19
C ILE A 224 1.56 -3.16 16.89
N GLY A 225 2.05 -3.21 18.13
CA GLY A 225 2.46 -2.01 18.87
C GLY A 225 1.29 -1.25 19.50
N SER A 226 0.10 -1.85 19.52
CA SER A 226 -1.10 -1.31 20.17
C SER A 226 -1.20 -1.82 21.60
N MET A 227 -1.61 -0.94 22.52
CA MET A 227 -1.90 -1.31 23.92
C MET A 227 -3.32 -1.87 24.07
N LEU A 228 -4.18 -1.60 23.09
CA LEU A 228 -5.55 -2.07 23.05
C LEU A 228 -5.80 -2.83 21.74
N PRO A 229 -6.79 -3.74 21.70
CA PRO A 229 -7.17 -4.40 20.45
C PRO A 229 -7.56 -3.38 19.39
N VAL A 230 -7.24 -3.70 18.13
CA VAL A 230 -7.58 -2.90 16.94
C VAL A 230 -8.54 -3.72 16.08
N PRO A 231 -9.72 -3.19 15.72
CA PRO A 231 -10.63 -3.88 14.81
C PRO A 231 -10.00 -3.97 13.42
N PHE A 232 -10.02 -5.17 12.83
CA PHE A 232 -9.60 -5.42 11.47
C PHE A 232 -10.77 -5.96 10.65
N LEU A 233 -11.22 -5.21 9.65
CA LEU A 233 -12.35 -5.56 8.80
C LEU A 233 -11.86 -6.09 7.44
N VAL A 234 -12.51 -7.14 6.95
CA VAL A 234 -12.31 -7.67 5.60
C VAL A 234 -13.60 -7.50 4.80
N MET A 235 -13.57 -6.61 3.81
CA MET A 235 -14.73 -6.29 2.96
C MET A 235 -14.86 -7.32 1.84
N ASN A 236 -15.68 -8.35 2.06
CA ASN A 236 -15.93 -9.44 1.14
C ASN A 236 -17.00 -9.11 0.07
N TYR A 237 -16.89 -7.92 -0.54
CA TYR A 237 -17.79 -7.51 -1.61
C TYR A 237 -17.85 -8.55 -2.71
N ASP A 238 -19.07 -8.97 -3.07
CA ASP A 238 -19.34 -9.92 -4.14
C ASP A 238 -18.52 -11.23 -3.99
N SER A 239 -18.27 -11.67 -2.76
CA SER A 239 -17.48 -12.86 -2.43
C SER A 239 -16.01 -12.82 -2.86
N PHE A 240 -15.43 -11.62 -3.02
CA PHE A 240 -14.06 -11.43 -3.50
C PHE A 240 -13.01 -12.23 -2.71
N TYR A 241 -13.11 -12.24 -1.37
CA TYR A 241 -12.19 -12.93 -0.47
C TYR A 241 -12.61 -14.37 -0.15
N SER A 242 -13.77 -14.85 -0.59
CA SER A 242 -14.28 -16.18 -0.21
C SER A 242 -13.31 -17.33 -0.54
N LYS A 243 -12.56 -17.25 -1.65
CA LYS A 243 -11.54 -18.26 -1.98
C LYS A 243 -10.30 -18.18 -1.09
N MET A 244 -9.89 -16.98 -0.69
CA MET A 244 -8.76 -16.79 0.23
C MET A 244 -9.14 -17.31 1.63
N LEU A 245 -10.36 -17.00 2.08
CA LEU A 245 -10.88 -17.50 3.35
C LEU A 245 -10.96 -19.03 3.34
N GLY A 246 -11.49 -19.64 2.27
CA GLY A 246 -11.49 -21.10 2.13
C GLY A 246 -10.09 -21.73 2.12
N PHE A 247 -9.09 -21.06 1.51
CA PHE A 247 -7.71 -21.53 1.58
C PHE A 247 -7.12 -21.47 3.00
N ILE A 248 -7.53 -20.49 3.80
CA ILE A 248 -7.14 -20.41 5.22
C ILE A 248 -7.82 -21.52 6.02
N ASP A 249 -9.08 -21.84 5.72
CA ASP A 249 -9.76 -22.99 6.33
C ASP A 249 -9.05 -24.31 6.00
N ASP A 250 -8.57 -24.48 4.76
CA ASP A 250 -7.75 -25.63 4.36
C ASP A 250 -6.42 -25.68 5.16
N CYS A 251 -5.81 -24.53 5.44
CA CYS A 251 -4.61 -24.44 6.30
C CYS A 251 -4.87 -24.94 7.73
N GLU A 252 -6.07 -24.68 8.29
CA GLU A 252 -6.47 -25.29 9.56
C GLU A 252 -6.52 -26.81 9.45
N GLY A 253 -7.07 -27.34 8.35
CA GLY A 253 -7.12 -28.77 8.07
C GLY A 253 -5.73 -29.42 7.92
N TRP A 254 -4.75 -28.69 7.40
CA TRP A 254 -3.36 -29.14 7.31
C TRP A 254 -2.56 -28.95 8.60
N GLY A 255 -3.11 -28.26 9.60
CA GLY A 255 -2.43 -27.96 10.86
C GLY A 255 -1.36 -26.88 10.75
N THR A 256 -1.40 -26.04 9.71
CA THR A 256 -0.52 -24.86 9.58
C THR A 256 -1.10 -23.62 10.26
N VAL A 257 -2.38 -23.66 10.61
CA VAL A 257 -3.10 -22.65 11.40
C VAL A 257 -3.91 -23.38 12.48
N SER A 258 -3.94 -22.84 13.70
CA SER A 258 -4.78 -23.42 14.75
C SER A 258 -6.25 -23.10 14.51
N LYS A 259 -7.15 -24.05 14.83
CA LYS A 259 -8.59 -23.85 14.65
C LYS A 259 -9.09 -22.58 15.32
N GLY A 260 -9.70 -21.69 14.55
CA GLY A 260 -10.28 -20.43 15.06
C GLY A 260 -9.26 -19.31 15.28
N GLU A 261 -7.97 -19.56 15.03
CA GLU A 261 -6.91 -18.57 15.23
C GLU A 261 -7.09 -17.39 14.27
N VAL A 262 -7.18 -17.66 12.96
CA VAL A 262 -7.29 -16.58 11.96
C VAL A 262 -8.68 -15.93 11.95
N THR A 263 -9.75 -16.72 12.13
CA THR A 263 -11.11 -16.18 12.16
C THR A 263 -11.37 -15.23 13.33
N SER A 264 -10.54 -15.31 14.39
CA SER A 264 -10.58 -14.36 15.52
C SER A 264 -9.86 -13.03 15.25
N LEU A 265 -9.00 -12.95 14.23
CA LEU A 265 -8.17 -11.77 13.96
C LEU A 265 -8.93 -10.64 13.24
N TRP A 266 -9.97 -10.97 12.49
CA TRP A 266 -10.71 -10.01 11.68
C TRP A 266 -12.22 -10.25 11.68
N ARG A 267 -12.95 -9.20 11.30
CA ARG A 267 -14.39 -9.24 11.02
C ARG A 267 -14.60 -9.22 9.51
N VAL A 268 -15.22 -10.27 8.97
CA VAL A 268 -15.65 -10.29 7.56
C VAL A 268 -16.99 -9.56 7.44
N CYS A 269 -17.08 -8.61 6.49
CA CYS A 269 -18.30 -7.85 6.19
C CYS A 269 -18.61 -7.95 4.69
N ASN A 270 -19.85 -8.24 4.33
CA ASN A 270 -20.29 -8.29 2.93
C ASN A 270 -20.83 -6.94 2.44
N THR A 271 -21.22 -6.05 3.36
CA THR A 271 -21.81 -4.74 3.07
C THR A 271 -21.19 -3.62 3.91
N ASN A 272 -21.33 -2.37 3.44
CA ASN A 272 -20.89 -1.20 4.21
C ASN A 272 -21.64 -1.05 5.53
N ALA A 273 -22.94 -1.37 5.53
CA ALA A 273 -23.78 -1.31 6.71
C ALA A 273 -23.28 -2.26 7.81
N GLU A 274 -22.89 -3.50 7.45
CA GLU A 274 -22.29 -4.45 8.40
C GLU A 274 -20.99 -3.91 9.02
N ALA A 275 -20.13 -3.28 8.22
CA ALA A 275 -18.89 -2.69 8.69
C ALA A 275 -19.12 -1.50 9.65
N LEU A 276 -20.05 -0.61 9.31
CA LEU A 276 -20.41 0.53 10.14
C LEU A 276 -21.06 0.09 11.46
N ALA A 277 -22.00 -0.85 11.41
CA ALA A 277 -22.63 -1.40 12.60
C ALA A 277 -21.61 -2.06 13.54
N TYR A 278 -20.70 -2.87 12.98
CA TYR A 278 -19.64 -3.50 13.76
C TYR A 278 -18.74 -2.45 14.44
N LEU A 279 -18.32 -1.40 13.72
CA LEU A 279 -17.47 -0.36 14.29
C LEU A 279 -18.22 0.48 15.35
N ALA A 280 -19.50 0.77 15.14
CA ALA A 280 -20.33 1.47 16.12
C ALA A 280 -20.45 0.66 17.42
N GLU A 281 -20.77 -0.63 17.31
CA GLU A 281 -20.84 -1.55 18.44
C GLU A 281 -19.48 -1.67 19.15
N TYR A 282 -18.41 -1.92 18.39
CA TYR A 282 -17.05 -2.08 18.91
C TYR A 282 -16.60 -0.88 19.75
N TYR A 283 -17.02 0.32 19.35
CA TYR A 283 -16.65 1.58 20.00
C TYR A 283 -17.69 2.17 20.94
N GLY A 284 -18.84 1.53 21.10
CA GLY A 284 -19.95 1.99 21.94
C GLY A 284 -20.56 3.31 21.44
N LEU A 285 -20.69 3.46 20.13
CA LEU A 285 -21.26 4.65 19.48
C LEU A 285 -22.76 4.43 19.17
N PRO A 286 -23.58 5.50 19.14
CA PRO A 286 -25.01 5.37 18.84
C PRO A 286 -25.25 4.89 17.40
N ASP A 287 -26.37 4.17 17.19
CA ASP A 287 -26.73 3.58 15.91
C ASP A 287 -26.82 4.60 14.77
N THR A 288 -26.28 4.23 13.62
CA THR A 288 -26.02 5.07 12.43
C THR A 288 -27.23 5.23 11.50
N GLU A 289 -28.47 5.20 12.00
CA GLU A 289 -29.66 5.42 11.15
C GLU A 289 -29.65 6.80 10.45
N GLY A 290 -28.90 7.78 10.97
CA GLY A 290 -28.80 9.13 10.41
C GLY A 290 -27.78 9.35 9.29
N TYR A 291 -26.91 8.38 8.98
CA TYR A 291 -25.81 8.58 8.01
C TYR A 291 -26.04 7.92 6.64
N MET A 292 -27.15 7.21 6.45
CA MET A 292 -27.42 6.36 5.29
C MET A 292 -28.63 6.78 4.42
N SER A 293 -29.17 7.98 4.60
CA SER A 293 -30.34 8.46 3.86
C SER A 293 -30.02 8.97 2.44
N ILE A 294 -29.35 8.15 1.62
CA ILE A 294 -29.37 8.32 0.15
C ILE A 294 -29.16 6.96 -0.53
N ASP A 295 -30.09 6.03 -0.34
CA ASP A 295 -30.14 4.80 -1.14
C ASP A 295 -31.55 4.16 -1.13
N GLN A 296 -32.61 4.97 -1.29
CA GLN A 296 -33.94 4.46 -1.65
C GLN A 296 -34.76 5.49 -2.44
N LEU A 297 -34.43 5.70 -3.72
CA LEU A 297 -35.42 6.07 -4.75
C LEU A 297 -34.89 5.56 -6.10
N GLY A 298 -35.28 4.33 -6.45
CA GLY A 298 -34.83 3.68 -7.67
C GLY A 298 -35.65 2.47 -8.07
N GLU A 299 -36.94 2.43 -7.70
CA GLU A 299 -37.94 1.56 -8.33
C GLU A 299 -39.30 2.24 -8.12
N ASP A 300 -40.10 2.28 -9.18
CA ASP A 300 -41.42 2.91 -9.32
C ASP A 300 -41.45 4.43 -9.55
N ASP A 301 -41.40 4.86 -10.83
CA ASP A 301 -42.54 5.57 -11.43
C ASP A 301 -42.46 5.61 -12.96
N LYS A 302 -43.41 4.94 -13.62
CA LYS A 302 -43.77 5.20 -15.02
C LYS A 302 -44.93 6.18 -14.98
N THR A 303 -44.84 7.23 -15.80
CA THR A 303 -45.85 8.29 -16.05
C THR A 303 -45.99 9.27 -14.87
N VAL A 304 -45.63 10.55 -14.99
CA VAL A 304 -46.41 11.55 -15.73
C VAL A 304 -45.57 12.78 -16.11
N SER A 305 -45.82 13.25 -17.33
CA SER A 305 -45.47 14.56 -17.92
C SER A 305 -45.81 15.77 -17.04
N SER A 306 -44.87 16.70 -16.83
CA SER A 306 -45.00 18.12 -17.28
C SER A 306 -43.89 19.03 -16.75
N SER A 307 -43.13 19.61 -17.68
CA SER A 307 -42.73 21.02 -17.74
C SER A 307 -42.30 21.77 -16.47
N VAL A 308 -40.99 21.96 -16.28
CA VAL A 308 -40.44 23.20 -15.69
C VAL A 308 -39.15 23.58 -16.44
N LYS A 309 -39.17 24.75 -17.09
CA LYS A 309 -38.00 25.43 -17.67
C LYS A 309 -37.16 26.02 -16.54
N ILE A 310 -35.84 25.93 -16.62
CA ILE A 310 -34.94 26.78 -15.84
C ILE A 310 -34.01 27.48 -16.82
N ASP A 311 -34.12 28.81 -16.81
CA ASP A 311 -33.32 29.76 -17.58
C ASP A 311 -31.87 29.78 -17.11
N VAL A 312 -30.97 29.99 -18.08
CA VAL A 312 -29.55 30.24 -17.89
C VAL A 312 -29.33 31.74 -17.84
N GLN A 313 -28.73 32.22 -16.74
CA GLN A 313 -27.87 33.41 -16.71
C GLN A 313 -26.64 33.13 -15.87
#